data_AF-A0A1V5N5R0-F1
#
_entry.id   AF-A0A1V5N5R0-F1
#
_cell.length_a   1.000
_cell.length_b   1.000
_cell.length_c   1.000
_cell.angle_alpha   90.00
_cell.angle_beta   90.00
_cell.angle_gamma   90.00
#
_symmetry.space_group_name_H-M   'P 1'
#
loop_
_entity.id
_entity.type
_entity.pdbx_description
1 polymer ?
#
loop_
_entity_poly.entity_id
_entity_poly.type
_entity_poly.pdbx_seq_one_letter_code
_entity_poly.pdbx_strand_id
1 'polypeptide(L)'
;MHKLILEGILGIGDQALAGEANIEYIKDIGEALDEAIGKVDSGEKQVLFFMNPTKVEQVRAVAAANEKMPQKSTFFYPKIFSGLTINKL
;
A
#
# COMPACT_ATOMS: atom_id res chain seq x y z
N MET A 1 7.32 5.60 6.63
CA MET A 1 6.43 6.56 5.94
C MET A 1 5.00 6.50 6.50
N HIS A 2 4.34 5.32 6.55
CA HIS A 2 2.96 5.20 7.02
C HIS A 2 2.72 5.83 8.41
N LYS A 3 3.43 5.44 9.47
CA LYS A 3 3.26 6.11 10.78
C LYS A 3 3.68 7.58 10.78
N LEU A 4 4.88 7.88 10.31
CA LEU A 4 5.43 9.23 10.46
C LEU A 4 4.64 10.32 9.71
N ILE A 5 4.11 10.03 8.52
CA ILE A 5 3.34 11.00 7.72
C ILE A 5 1.84 10.90 8.01
N LEU A 6 1.26 9.69 7.98
CA LEU A 6 -0.18 9.55 8.13
C LEU A 6 -0.62 9.83 9.57
N GLU A 7 0.07 9.25 10.56
CA GLU A 7 -0.22 9.48 11.97
C GLU A 7 0.37 10.81 12.45
N GLY A 8 1.63 11.09 12.11
CA GLY A 8 2.36 12.25 12.63
C GLY A 8 1.98 13.60 12.01
N ILE A 9 1.60 13.65 10.72
CA ILE A 9 1.29 14.91 10.02
C ILE A 9 -0.21 15.02 9.73
N LEU A 10 -0.85 13.92 9.33
CA LEU A 10 -2.26 13.92 8.92
C LEU A 10 -3.22 13.48 10.04
N GLY A 11 -2.72 13.01 11.19
CA GLY A 11 -3.54 12.54 12.31
C GLY A 11 -4.33 11.24 12.03
N ILE A 12 -4.01 10.55 10.93
CA ILE A 12 -4.64 9.29 10.52
C ILE A 12 -3.92 8.14 11.21
N GLY A 13 -4.40 7.77 12.41
CA GLY A 13 -3.88 6.66 13.20
C GLY A 13 -4.33 5.28 12.69
N ASP A 14 -3.82 4.22 13.32
CA ASP A 14 -4.03 2.81 12.93
C ASP A 14 -5.51 2.42 12.81
N GLN A 15 -6.41 2.99 13.62
CA GLN A 15 -7.86 2.75 13.54
C GLN A 15 -8.51 3.38 12.29
N ALA A 16 -8.10 4.59 11.91
CA ALA A 16 -8.61 5.27 10.71
C ALA A 16 -8.06 4.63 9.43
N LEU A 17 -6.82 4.12 9.48
CA LEU A 17 -6.23 3.28 8.44
C LEU A 17 -7.01 1.98 8.23
N ALA A 18 -7.41 1.31 9.31
CA ALA A 18 -8.18 0.07 9.26
C ALA A 18 -9.61 0.25 8.70
N GLY A 19 -10.21 1.43 8.91
CA GLY A 19 -11.54 1.76 8.41
C GLY A 19 -11.59 2.10 6.92
N GLU A 20 -10.45 2.26 6.24
CA GLU A 20 -10.31 2.64 4.82
C GLU A 20 -11.07 3.91 4.38
N ALA A 21 -11.70 4.65 5.30
CA ALA A 21 -12.57 5.78 4.99
C ALA A 21 -11.79 7.02 4.49
N ASN A 22 -10.50 7.13 4.83
CA ASN A 22 -9.68 8.31 4.58
C ASN A 22 -8.57 8.10 3.55
N ILE A 23 -8.28 6.85 3.15
CA ILE A 23 -7.15 6.54 2.28
C ILE A 23 -7.58 5.57 1.19
N GLU A 24 -7.33 5.98 -0.05
CA GLU A 24 -7.57 5.18 -1.25
C GLU A 24 -6.23 4.68 -1.81
N TYR A 25 -6.16 3.38 -2.13
CA TYR A 25 -4.94 2.74 -2.65
C TYR A 25 -5.12 2.40 -4.13
N ILE A 26 -4.47 3.17 -4.99
CA ILE A 26 -4.47 2.96 -6.44
C ILE A 26 -3.34 1.98 -6.77
N LYS A 27 -3.68 0.92 -7.52
CA LYS A 27 -2.75 -0.19 -7.85
C LYS A 27 -2.39 -0.24 -9.33
N ASP A 28 -2.98 0.65 -10.13
CA ASP A 28 -2.82 0.73 -11.57
C ASP A 28 -2.17 2.08 -11.94
N ILE A 29 -1.36 2.07 -12.98
CA ILE A 29 -0.62 3.21 -13.51
C ILE A 29 -1.34 3.80 -14.74
N GLY A 30 -2.45 3.20 -15.18
CA GLY A 30 -3.30 3.68 -16.28
C GLY A 30 -4.38 4.66 -15.84
N GLU A 31 -5.61 4.47 -16.32
CA GLU A 31 -6.75 5.40 -16.15
C GLU A 31 -7.03 5.77 -14.68
N ALA A 32 -6.79 4.85 -13.74
CA ALA A 32 -6.98 5.10 -12.31
C ALA A 32 -6.03 6.16 -11.74
N LEU A 33 -4.85 6.35 -12.36
CA LEU A 33 -3.91 7.40 -11.97
C LEU A 33 -4.39 8.77 -12.44
N ASP A 34 -4.83 8.87 -13.70
CA ASP A 34 -5.34 10.13 -14.26
C ASP A 34 -6.59 10.59 -13.52
N GLU A 35 -7.50 9.66 -13.16
CA GLU A 35 -8.66 9.96 -12.32
C GLU A 35 -8.25 10.48 -10.93
N ALA A 36 -7.23 9.88 -10.32
CA ALA A 36 -6.75 10.29 -9.01
C ALA A 36 -6.10 11.67 -9.01
N ILE A 37 -5.36 12.01 -10.08
CA ILE A 37 -4.82 13.36 -10.28
C ILE A 37 -5.99 14.34 -10.44
N GLY A 38 -6.97 14.03 -11.28
CA GLY A 38 -8.16 14.85 -11.47
C GLY A 38 -8.94 15.11 -10.18
N LYS A 39 -9.04 14.13 -9.28
CA LYS A 39 -9.67 14.27 -7.96
C LYS A 39 -8.90 15.19 -7.01
N VAL A 40 -7.58 15.28 -7.13
CA VAL A 40 -6.79 16.25 -6.35
C VAL A 40 -6.94 17.64 -6.95
N ASP A 41 -6.89 17.77 -8.28
CA ASP A 41 -7.04 19.05 -8.98
C ASP A 41 -8.42 19.67 -8.77
N SER A 42 -9.47 18.84 -8.67
CA SER A 42 -10.84 19.28 -8.37
C SER A 42 -11.08 19.61 -6.88
N GLY A 43 -10.13 19.26 -6.00
CA GLY A 43 -10.24 19.43 -4.55
C GLY A 43 -11.07 18.35 -3.83
N GLU A 44 -11.51 17.29 -4.52
CA GLU A 44 -12.21 16.15 -3.90
C GLU A 44 -11.28 15.36 -2.96
N LYS A 45 -9.97 15.32 -3.27
CA LYS A 45 -8.93 14.72 -2.43
C LYS A 45 -7.87 15.76 -2.09
N GLN A 46 -7.31 15.68 -0.89
CA GLN A 46 -6.36 16.69 -0.40
C GLN A 46 -4.93 16.49 -0.90
N VAL A 47 -4.52 15.23 -1.13
CA VAL A 47 -3.14 14.89 -1.50
C VAL A 47 -3.08 13.52 -2.18
N LEU A 48 -2.16 13.37 -3.13
CA LEU A 48 -1.79 12.10 -3.76
C LEU A 48 -0.32 11.80 -3.47
N PHE A 49 -0.03 10.56 -3.07
CA PHE A 49 1.34 10.11 -2.80
C PHE A 49 1.76 9.04 -3.81
N PHE A 50 2.91 9.26 -4.45
CA PHE A 50 3.58 8.24 -5.25
C PHE A 50 4.61 7.50 -4.40
N MET A 51 4.61 6.17 -4.49
CA MET A 51 5.53 5.32 -3.74
C MET A 51 6.37 4.47 -4.68
N ASN A 52 7.67 4.42 -4.40
CA ASN A 52 8.53 3.42 -5.02
C ASN A 52 8.12 2.01 -4.54
N PRO A 53 8.14 1.01 -5.43
CA PRO A 53 7.85 -0.36 -5.04
C PRO A 53 8.87 -0.86 -4.00
N THR A 54 8.36 -1.54 -2.98
CA THR A 54 9.20 -2.18 -1.97
C THR A 54 10.03 -3.30 -2.61
N LYS A 55 11.35 -3.23 -2.48
CA LYS A 55 12.25 -4.25 -3.03
C LYS A 55 12.14 -5.55 -2.24
N VAL A 56 12.30 -6.69 -2.91
CA VAL A 56 12.21 -8.03 -2.28
C VAL A 56 13.24 -8.19 -1.16
N GLU A 57 14.44 -7.61 -1.33
CA GLU A 57 15.50 -7.63 -0.33
C GLU A 57 15.07 -6.93 0.96
N GLN A 58 14.28 -5.86 0.86
CA GLN A 58 13.75 -5.14 2.03
C GLN A 58 12.70 -5.96 2.76
N VAL A 59 11.82 -6.64 2.01
CA VAL A 59 10.83 -7.57 2.59
C VAL A 59 11.55 -8.69 3.35
N ARG A 60 12.60 -9.26 2.76
CA ARG A 60 13.41 -10.31 3.38
C ARG A 60 14.11 -9.82 4.64
N ALA A 61 14.66 -8.60 4.62
CA ALA A 61 15.34 -8.03 5.77
C ALA A 61 14.39 -7.82 6.96
N VAL A 62 13.17 -7.31 6.72
CA VAL A 62 12.17 -7.11 7.78
C VAL A 62 11.70 -8.45 8.36
N ALA A 63 11.47 -9.46 7.51
CA ALA A 63 11.13 -10.80 7.95
C ALA A 63 12.27 -11.45 8.78
N ALA A 64 13.53 -11.26 8.37
CA ALA A 64 14.69 -11.75 9.10
C ALA A 64 14.87 -11.05 10.46
N ALA A 65 14.43 -9.79 10.58
CA ALA A 65 14.41 -9.04 11.84
C ALA A 65 13.23 -9.42 12.76
N ASN A 66 12.40 -10.39 12.36
CA ASN A 66 11.19 -10.79 13.07
C ASN A 66 10.18 -9.65 13.29
N GLU A 67 10.21 -8.65 12.39
CA GLU A 67 9.32 -7.50 12.40
C GLU A 67 8.20 -7.64 11.36
N LYS A 68 7.18 -6.78 11.48
CA LYS A 68 6.04 -6.74 10.55
C LYS A 68 6.09 -5.51 9.67
N MET A 69 5.92 -5.72 8.37
CA MET A 69 5.69 -4.65 7.41
C MET A 69 4.34 -3.96 7.69
N PRO A 70 4.22 -2.63 7.50
CA PRO A 70 2.94 -1.93 7.60
C PRO A 70 1.88 -2.51 6.66
N GLN A 71 0.60 -2.35 6.99
CA GLN A 71 -0.49 -2.84 6.15
C GLN A 71 -0.40 -2.24 4.73
N LYS A 72 -0.69 -3.05 3.69
CA LYS A 72 -0.69 -2.63 2.27
C LYS A 72 0.64 -2.03 1.75
N SER A 73 1.76 -2.32 2.42
CA SER A 73 3.10 -1.82 2.03
C SER A 73 3.83 -2.64 0.95
N THR A 74 3.23 -3.76 0.50
CA THR A 74 3.77 -4.61 -0.57
C THR A 74 2.65 -5.11 -1.48
N PHE A 75 2.84 -5.01 -2.79
CA PHE A 75 1.96 -5.58 -3.80
C PHE A 75 2.76 -6.56 -4.66
N PHE A 76 2.50 -7.86 -4.51
CA PHE A 76 3.13 -8.90 -5.35
C PHE A 76 2.29 -9.12 -6.60
N TYR A 77 2.89 -8.92 -7.77
CA TYR A 77 2.27 -9.16 -9.07
C TYR A 77 3.07 -10.18 -9.89
N PRO A 78 2.41 -11.18 -10.51
CA PRO A 78 1.01 -11.56 -10.28
C PRO A 78 0.80 -12.00 -8.83
N LYS A 79 -0.43 -11.87 -8.31
CA LYS A 79 -0.75 -12.43 -6.99
C LYS A 79 -0.42 -13.91 -7.04
N ILE A 80 0.42 -14.36 -6.10
CA ILE A 80 0.70 -15.79 -5.95
C ILE A 80 -0.64 -16.45 -5.64
N PHE A 81 -1.08 -17.34 -6.53
CA PHE A 81 -2.25 -18.17 -6.27
C PHE A 81 -1.94 -19.07 -5.06
N SER A 82 -2.42 -18.69 -3.88
CA SER A 82 -2.39 -19.57 -2.72
C SER A 82 -3.39 -20.71 -2.93
N GLY A 83 -2.97 -21.96 -2.69
CA GLY A 83 -3.85 -23.13 -2.78
C GLY A 83 -3.51 -24.15 -3.88
N LEU A 84 -2.44 -23.95 -4.66
CA LEU A 84 -1.89 -25.00 -5.51
C LEU A 84 -1.09 -25.99 -4.67
N THR A 85 -1.69 -27.14 -4.34
CA THR A 85 -0.98 -28.27 -3.72
C THR A 85 -0.15 -28.98 -4.80
N ILE A 86 1.18 -28.91 -4.70
CA ILE A 86 2.04 -29.79 -5.50
C ILE A 86 2.00 -31.17 -4.84
N ASN A 87 1.13 -32.05 -5.33
CA ASN A 87 1.20 -33.48 -5.03
C ASN A 87 2.30 -34.07 -5.92
N LYS A 88 3.46 -34.38 -5.33
CA LYS A 88 4.44 -35.25 -5.98
C LYS A 88 3.96 -36.69 -5.80
N LEU A 89 3.56 -37.32 -6.90
CA LEU A 89 3.41 -38.78 -7.00
C LEU A 89 4.75 -39.47 -6.71
#